data_AF-A0A0A8WS27-F1
#
_entry.id   AF-A0A0A8WS27-F1
#
_cell.length_a   1.000
_cell.length_b   1.000
_cell.length_c   1.000
_cell.angle_alpha   90.00
_cell.angle_beta   90.00
_cell.angle_gamma   90.00
#
_symmetry.space_group_name_H-M   'P 1'
#
loop_
_entity.id
_entity.type
_entity.pdbx_description
1 polymer ?
#
loop_
_entity_poly.entity_id
_entity_poly.type
_entity_poly.pdbx_seq_one_letter_code
_entity_poly.pdbx_strand_id
1 'polypeptide(L)' 'MELKNKIWMNGNLEWFAYIGDDEVFLGRREVPAPLEEGDSWTNELGDKFQIVDGEIKLLGRFEPPKKFW' A
#
# COMPACT_ATOMS: atom_id res chain seq x y z
N MET A 1 13.01 10.18 2.78
CA MET A 1 13.53 9.32 1.70
C MET A 1 12.63 9.47 0.49
N GLU A 2 13.15 9.25 -0.71
CA GLU A 2 12.34 9.23 -1.93
C GLU A 2 11.92 7.78 -2.19
N LEU A 3 10.62 7.54 -2.32
CA LEU A 3 10.13 6.22 -2.73
C LEU A 3 10.52 5.99 -4.19
N LYS A 4 11.04 4.81 -4.49
CA LYS A 4 11.35 4.37 -5.86
C LYS A 4 10.08 4.17 -6.68
N ASN A 5 8.98 3.82 -6.03
CA ASN A 5 7.71 3.58 -6.69
C ASN A 5 7.00 4.88 -7.02
N LYS A 6 6.46 4.95 -8.24
CA LYS A 6 5.57 6.02 -8.65
C LYS A 6 4.23 5.81 -7.94
N ILE A 7 3.91 6.70 -7.01
CA ILE A 7 2.62 6.72 -6.29
C ILE A 7 1.78 7.92 -6.71
N TRP A 8 0.47 7.77 -6.69
CA TRP A 8 -0.47 8.87 -6.91
C TRP A 8 -1.78 8.60 -6.18
N MET A 9 -2.55 9.67 -5.98
CA MET A 9 -3.86 9.63 -5.35
C MET A 9 -4.89 10.15 -6.36
N ASN A 10 -6.04 9.49 -6.46
CA ASN A 10 -7.15 9.98 -7.27
C ASN A 10 -8.07 10.94 -6.47
N GLY A 11 -9.13 11.45 -7.11
CA GLY A 11 -10.08 12.38 -6.48
C GLY A 11 -10.94 11.81 -5.35
N ASN A 12 -10.90 10.49 -5.12
CA ASN A 12 -11.64 9.79 -4.06
C ASN A 12 -10.75 9.41 -2.87
N LEU A 13 -9.54 9.98 -2.76
CA LEU A 13 -8.54 9.61 -1.74
C LEU A 13 -8.07 8.15 -1.85
N GLU A 14 -8.11 7.59 -3.05
CA GLU A 14 -7.58 6.25 -3.35
C GLU A 14 -6.14 6.38 -3.82
N TRP A 15 -5.26 5.64 -3.16
CA TRP A 15 -3.84 5.60 -3.45
C TRP A 15 -3.51 4.42 -4.36
N PHE A 16 -2.68 4.70 -5.34
CA PHE A 16 -2.19 3.74 -6.30
C PHE A 16 -0.68 3.87 -6.43
N ALA A 17 -0.04 2.76 -6.80
CA ALA A 17 1.37 2.72 -7.13
C ALA A 17 1.63 1.82 -8.32
N TYR A 18 2.68 2.12 -9.06
CA TYR A 18 3.29 1.13 -9.94
C TYR A 18 4.23 0.25 -9.10
N ILE A 19 3.99 -1.06 -9.12
CA ILE A 19 4.88 -2.07 -8.56
C ILE A 19 5.37 -2.93 -9.73
N GLY A 20 6.59 -2.67 -10.20
CA GLY A 20 7.03 -3.16 -11.51
C GLY A 20 6.29 -2.41 -12.63
N ASP A 21 5.60 -3.15 -13.50
CA ASP A 21 4.81 -2.61 -14.61
C ASP A 21 3.29 -2.61 -14.34
N ASP A 22 2.86 -3.15 -13.20
CA ASP A 22 1.44 -3.25 -12.84
C ASP A 22 1.00 -2.08 -11.96
N GLU A 23 -0.19 -1.55 -12.28
CA GLU A 23 -0.90 -0.59 -11.44
C GLU A 23 -1.57 -1.32 -10.27
N VAL A 24 -1.15 -0.98 -9.05
CA VAL A 24 -1.62 -1.64 -7.82
C VAL A 24 -2.33 -0.65 -6.92
N PHE A 25 -3.51 -1.05 -6.45
CA PHE A 25 -4.28 -0.30 -5.47
C PHE A 25 -3.72 -0.48 -4.06
N LEU A 26 -3.19 0.61 -3.49
CA LEU A 26 -2.58 0.59 -2.15
C LEU A 26 -3.61 0.69 -1.03
N GLY A 27 -4.78 1.29 -1.28
CA GLY A 27 -5.79 1.55 -0.27
C GLY A 27 -6.26 3.00 -0.29
N ARG A 28 -6.97 3.40 0.77
CA ARG A 28 -7.48 4.77 0.95
C ARG A 28 -6.84 5.41 2.18
N ARG A 29 -7.62 5.49 3.26
CA ARG A 29 -7.21 6.07 4.55
C ARG A 29 -6.27 5.17 5.36
N GLU A 30 -6.17 3.89 5.01
CA GLU A 30 -5.25 2.95 5.66
C GLU A 30 -3.79 3.17 5.24
N VAL A 31 -3.55 3.90 4.15
CA VAL A 31 -2.20 4.13 3.62
C VAL A 31 -1.50 5.17 4.50
N PRO A 32 -0.34 4.83 5.11
CA PRO A 32 0.42 5.80 5.88
C PRO A 32 0.93 6.91 4.96
N ALA A 33 0.77 8.17 5.38
CA ALA A 33 1.23 9.33 4.66
C ALA A 33 1.91 10.31 5.64
N PRO A 34 3.22 10.64 5.49
CA PRO A 34 4.12 10.16 4.45
C PRO A 34 4.47 8.68 4.59
N LEU A 35 4.83 8.05 3.48
CA LEU A 35 5.30 6.67 3.44
C LEU A 35 6.79 6.61 3.81
N GLU A 36 7.14 5.86 4.85
CA GLU A 36 8.51 5.73 5.36
C GLU A 36 9.02 4.27 5.31
N GLU A 37 10.33 4.10 5.44
CA GLU A 37 10.93 2.77 5.41
C GLU A 37 10.50 1.93 6.62
N GLY A 38 10.08 0.69 6.38
CA GLY A 38 9.54 -0.20 7.40
C GLY A 38 8.03 -0.07 7.62
N ASP A 39 7.37 0.92 7.03
CA ASP A 39 5.91 1.00 7.05
C ASP A 39 5.28 -0.24 6.43
N SER A 40 4.21 -0.72 7.06
CA SER A 40 3.39 -1.79 6.52
C SER A 40 1.93 -1.55 6.85
N TRP A 41 1.08 -1.84 5.88
CA TRP A 41 -0.36 -1.69 6.02
C TRP A 41 -1.08 -2.80 5.25
N THR A 42 -2.38 -2.91 5.49
CA THR A 42 -3.25 -3.83 4.77
C THR A 42 -4.44 -3.04 4.25
N ASN A 43 -4.69 -3.13 2.95
CA ASN A 43 -5.80 -2.43 2.32
C ASN A 43 -7.14 -3.12 2.61
N GLU A 44 -8.24 -2.48 2.21
CA GLU A 44 -9.59 -3.05 2.30
C GLU A 44 -9.80 -4.37 1.55
N LEU A 45 -8.96 -4.70 0.56
CA LEU A 45 -9.03 -5.94 -0.20
C LEU A 45 -8.32 -7.13 0.50
N GLY A 46 -7.54 -6.85 1.54
CA GLY A 46 -6.69 -7.80 2.26
C GLY A 46 -5.25 -7.87 1.76
N ASP A 47 -4.85 -7.00 0.82
CA ASP A 47 -3.47 -6.96 0.33
C ASP A 47 -2.58 -6.26 1.35
N LYS A 48 -1.51 -6.96 1.74
CA LYS A 48 -0.53 -6.44 2.68
C LYS A 48 0.66 -5.85 1.93
N PHE A 49 0.96 -4.59 2.21
CA PHE A 49 2.09 -3.87 1.65
C PHE A 49 3.14 -3.60 2.72
N GLN A 50 4.40 -3.55 2.31
CA GLN A 50 5.51 -3.12 3.15
C GLN A 50 6.54 -2.35 2.34
N ILE A 51 7.11 -1.32 2.94
CA ILE A 51 8.21 -0.56 2.35
C ILE A 51 9.53 -1.20 2.75
N VAL A 52 10.27 -1.67 1.75
CA VAL A 52 11.59 -2.32 1.92
C VAL A 52 12.56 -1.70 0.92
N ASP A 53 13.67 -1.13 1.40
CA ASP A 53 14.69 -0.49 0.57
C ASP A 53 14.13 0.68 -0.27
N GLY A 54 13.24 1.46 0.34
CA GLY A 54 12.52 2.56 -0.33
C GLY A 54 11.55 2.12 -1.45
N GLU A 55 11.16 0.85 -1.52
CA GLU A 55 10.24 0.29 -2.51
C GLU A 55 9.01 -0.32 -1.82
N ILE A 56 7.81 -0.02 -2.32
CA ILE A 56 6.57 -0.66 -1.84
C ILE A 56 6.50 -2.06 -2.44
N LYS A 57 6.50 -3.07 -1.58
CA LYS A 57 6.33 -4.47 -1.97
C LYS A 57 4.98 -4.99 -1.51
N LEU A 58 4.29 -5.66 -2.44
CA LEU A 58 3.13 -6.47 -2.13
C LEU A 58 3.61 -7.77 -1.48
N LEU A 59 3.34 -7.96 -0.20
CA LEU A 59 3.65 -9.19 0.54
C LEU A 59 2.66 -10.32 0.26
N GLY A 60 1.54 -9.99 -0.39
CA GLY A 60 0.47 -10.92 -0.75
C GLY A 60 -0.86 -10.57 -0.08
N ARG A 61 -1.89 -11.33 -0.43
CA ARG A 61 -3.24 -11.15 0.11
C ARG A 61 -3.39 -12.00 1.37
N PHE A 62 -3.48 -11.33 2.51
CA PHE A 62 -3.90 -11.96 3.75
C PHE A 62 -5.43 -11.96 3.80
N GLU A 63 -6.02 -13.07 4.24
CA GLU A 63 -7.43 -13.08 4.58
C GLU A 63 -7.69 -11.92 5.56
N PRO A 64 -8.68 -11.05 5.30
CA PRO A 64 -8.91 -9.88 6.12
C PRO A 64 -9.02 -10.33 7.58
N PRO A 65 -8.31 -9.68 8.53
CA PRO A 65 -8.38 -10.09 9.91
C PRO A 65 -9.85 -10.10 10.30
N LYS A 66 -10.38 -11.29 10.65
CA LYS A 66 -11.78 -11.46 11.04
C LYS A 66 -12.04 -10.45 12.15
N LYS A 67 -12.78 -9.39 11.84
CA LYS A 67 -13.30 -8.46 12.85
C LYS A 67 -14.24 -9.29 13.73
N PHE A 68 -13.76 -9.70 14.89
CA PHE A 68 -14.65 -10.06 15.98
C PHE A 68 -15.30 -8.74 16.43
N TRP A 69 -16.59 -8.61 16.12
CA TRP A 69 -17.46 -7.56 16.67
C TRP A 69 -17.68 -7.81 18.15
#